data_AF-A0AA39AM51-F1
#
_entry.id   AF-A0AA39AM51-F1
#
_cell.length_a   1.000
_cell.length_b   1.000
_cell.length_c   1.000
_cell.angle_alpha   90.00
_cell.angle_beta   90.00
_cell.angle_gamma   90.00
#
_symmetry.space_group_name_H-M   'P 1'
#
loop_
_entity.id
_entity.type
_entity.pdbx_description
1 polymer ?
#
loop_
_entity_poly.entity_id
_entity_poly.type
_entity_poly.pdbx_seq_one_letter_code
_entity_poly.pdbx_strand_id
1 'polypeptide(L)'
;MGFLPANCHVNGTGTHSPWPMSAFMGRKLIGLHDKQKILPTKFFCGLGGKIKAFASRNSVKKLRKDRQARENLTLQTNKIAPNEDNGLEDRFPSEDDSVPDNNKVSPIDNLAAQGSITIPSRGAVLQACTVTSGLIAALGIIIRQVSHTASIEGLPILDCSMEVSFGFEMWHLELIAGLVIMVSSCRFFLLKTWPDFAESSEAANQQVLSSLQPLDYMVVAFLPGISEELLFRGALLPLFGVNWKSVFVVAAIFGVLHLGGGRKYSFAIWATFVGVLYGYATIASSSLIVPMASHAINNLIGGISWRYTSKSLE
;
A
#
# COMPACT_ATOMS: atom_id res chain seq x y z
N MET A 1 -21.08 11.57 38.89
CA MET A 1 -21.57 10.25 39.33
C MET A 1 -22.17 9.55 38.12
N GLY A 2 -21.50 8.50 37.65
CA GLY A 2 -22.01 7.45 36.74
C GLY A 2 -22.60 7.84 35.38
N PHE A 3 -21.77 7.99 34.35
CA PHE A 3 -22.21 7.80 32.96
C PHE A 3 -22.02 6.33 32.58
N LEU A 4 -23.14 5.66 32.28
CA LEU A 4 -23.20 4.30 31.76
C LEU A 4 -22.73 4.29 30.29
N PRO A 5 -21.88 3.34 29.87
CA PRO A 5 -21.59 3.13 28.46
C PRO A 5 -22.78 2.46 27.76
N ALA A 6 -23.20 3.02 26.63
CA ALA A 6 -24.21 2.41 25.76
C ALA A 6 -23.58 1.24 24.99
N ASN A 7 -23.90 0.02 25.40
CA ASN A 7 -23.50 -1.20 24.71
C ASN A 7 -24.20 -1.32 23.35
N CYS A 8 -23.42 -1.32 22.26
CA CYS A 8 -23.88 -1.80 20.96
C CYS A 8 -23.87 -3.34 20.96
N HIS A 9 -24.96 -3.97 21.43
CA HIS A 9 -25.15 -5.42 21.31
C HIS A 9 -26.52 -5.76 20.72
N VAL A 10 -26.51 -6.67 19.74
CA VAL A 10 -27.67 -7.21 19.03
C VAL A 10 -28.44 -8.14 19.97
N ASN A 11 -29.75 -7.91 20.12
CA ASN A 11 -30.67 -8.75 20.90
C ASN A 11 -31.09 -10.00 20.11
N GLY A 12 -30.89 -11.17 20.74
CA GLY A 12 -31.63 -12.41 20.47
C GLY A 12 -32.59 -12.66 21.62
N THR A 13 -33.87 -12.84 21.30
CA THR A 13 -34.99 -13.04 22.24
C THR A 13 -35.00 -14.44 22.86
N GLY A 14 -35.22 -14.54 24.18
CA GLY A 14 -35.57 -15.77 24.88
C GLY A 14 -35.75 -15.57 26.39
N THR A 15 -36.94 -15.86 26.90
CA THR A 15 -37.51 -15.55 28.22
C THR A 15 -37.14 -16.52 29.37
N HIS A 16 -36.96 -16.00 30.61
CA HIS A 16 -37.26 -16.51 31.99
C HIS A 16 -37.08 -18.03 32.32
N SER A 17 -36.57 -18.54 33.47
CA SER A 17 -36.17 -18.10 34.84
C SER A 17 -35.50 -19.33 35.58
N PRO A 18 -35.38 -19.47 36.94
CA PRO A 18 -34.11 -19.47 37.71
C PRO A 18 -33.66 -20.81 38.40
N TRP A 19 -32.32 -20.92 38.69
CA TRP A 19 -31.49 -21.63 39.72
C TRP A 19 -32.00 -22.87 40.53
N PRO A 20 -31.15 -23.63 41.29
CA PRO A 20 -29.73 -24.03 41.18
C PRO A 20 -29.49 -25.57 41.44
N MET A 21 -28.34 -26.15 41.04
CA MET A 21 -27.60 -27.16 41.84
C MET A 21 -26.29 -27.63 41.18
N SER A 22 -25.25 -27.72 41.99
CA SER A 22 -23.95 -28.33 41.74
C SER A 22 -23.94 -29.83 42.05
N ALA A 23 -23.39 -30.70 41.19
CA ALA A 23 -22.70 -31.94 41.57
C ALA A 23 -22.06 -32.68 40.36
N PHE A 24 -20.73 -32.79 40.41
CA PHE A 24 -19.90 -34.00 40.27
C PHE A 24 -20.16 -35.10 39.20
N MET A 25 -19.08 -35.38 38.44
CA MET A 25 -18.55 -36.68 37.96
C MET A 25 -19.35 -37.57 36.98
N GLY A 26 -18.68 -37.90 35.86
CA GLY A 26 -18.35 -39.31 35.55
C GLY A 26 -18.92 -39.97 34.27
N ARG A 27 -17.99 -40.37 33.38
CA ARG A 27 -18.00 -41.51 32.43
C ARG A 27 -19.03 -41.58 31.28
N LYS A 28 -18.48 -41.42 30.07
CA LYS A 28 -18.40 -42.37 28.93
C LYS A 28 -19.44 -43.52 28.85
N LEU A 29 -20.32 -43.49 27.84
CA LEU A 29 -20.59 -44.64 26.96
C LEU A 29 -21.28 -44.25 25.63
N ILE A 30 -20.69 -44.79 24.56
CA ILE A 30 -21.11 -45.15 23.18
C ILE A 30 -22.63 -45.11 22.85
N GLY A 31 -22.97 -44.64 21.65
CA GLY A 31 -24.26 -44.93 20.99
C GLY A 31 -24.45 -44.22 19.64
N LEU A 32 -24.32 -44.98 18.55
CA LEU A 32 -24.61 -44.59 17.16
C LEU A 32 -26.08 -44.18 16.95
N HIS A 33 -26.35 -43.12 16.18
CA HIS A 33 -27.43 -43.17 15.19
C HIS A 33 -27.24 -42.15 14.06
N ASP A 34 -27.29 -42.70 12.85
CA ASP A 34 -27.37 -42.05 11.55
C ASP A 34 -28.68 -41.27 11.39
N LYS A 35 -28.62 -40.08 10.75
CA LYS A 35 -29.74 -39.49 10.00
C LYS A 35 -29.24 -38.43 9.01
N GLN A 36 -29.33 -38.83 7.75
CA GLN A 36 -29.11 -38.10 6.52
C GLN A 36 -30.24 -37.08 6.22
N LYS A 37 -29.89 -36.07 5.39
CA LYS A 37 -30.76 -35.14 4.60
C LYS A 37 -31.40 -34.02 5.46
N ILE A 38 -31.39 -32.74 5.07
CA ILE A 38 -31.88 -32.16 3.82
C ILE A 38 -31.20 -30.79 3.58
N LEU A 39 -30.69 -30.59 2.38
CA LEU A 39 -30.33 -29.30 1.78
C LEU A 39 -31.60 -28.61 1.26
N PRO A 40 -31.74 -27.27 1.36
CA PRO A 40 -32.48 -26.53 0.36
C PRO A 40 -31.57 -25.58 -0.41
N THR A 41 -31.63 -25.78 -1.71
CA THR A 41 -31.02 -25.04 -2.80
C THR A 41 -31.80 -23.75 -3.09
N LYS A 42 -31.07 -22.66 -3.35
CA LYS A 42 -31.42 -21.49 -4.18
C LYS A 42 -32.69 -20.68 -3.86
N PHE A 43 -32.46 -19.38 -3.63
CA PHE A 43 -33.24 -18.34 -4.33
C PHE A 43 -32.30 -17.26 -4.88
N PHE A 44 -32.39 -17.05 -6.20
CA PHE A 44 -31.78 -15.96 -6.96
C PHE A 44 -32.91 -14.97 -7.32
N CYS A 45 -32.67 -13.67 -7.12
CA CYS A 45 -33.22 -12.56 -7.89
C CYS A 45 -32.40 -11.33 -7.45
N GLY A 46 -31.63 -10.60 -8.27
CA GLY A 46 -31.89 -10.20 -9.63
C GLY A 46 -32.08 -8.69 -9.66
N LEU A 47 -31.01 -7.91 -9.50
CA LEU A 47 -31.02 -6.49 -9.85
C LEU A 47 -29.72 -6.14 -10.60
N GLY A 48 -29.82 -6.17 -11.93
CA GLY A 48 -28.76 -5.77 -12.83
C GLY A 48 -28.62 -4.25 -12.87
N GLY A 49 -27.60 -3.73 -12.19
CA GLY A 49 -27.06 -2.40 -12.44
C GLY A 49 -25.84 -2.51 -13.35
N LYS A 50 -25.94 -2.04 -14.59
CA LYS A 50 -24.80 -1.91 -15.51
C LYS A 50 -23.85 -0.83 -14.97
N ILE A 51 -22.79 -1.23 -14.28
CA ILE A 51 -21.68 -0.33 -13.97
C ILE A 51 -20.83 -0.18 -15.22
N LYS A 52 -21.04 0.93 -15.93
CA LYS A 52 -20.27 1.33 -17.10
C LYS A 52 -18.90 1.80 -16.60
N ALA A 53 -17.90 0.93 -16.66
CA ALA A 53 -16.52 1.28 -16.39
C ALA A 53 -16.05 2.34 -17.40
N PHE A 54 -15.77 3.56 -16.92
CA PHE A 54 -15.08 4.57 -17.71
C PHE A 54 -13.59 4.23 -17.77
N ALA A 55 -13.23 3.35 -18.71
CA ALA A 55 -11.85 3.17 -19.11
C ALA A 55 -11.38 4.40 -19.87
N SER A 56 -10.40 5.11 -19.32
CA SER A 56 -9.65 6.18 -19.98
C SER A 56 -9.16 5.71 -21.35
N ARG A 57 -9.75 6.25 -22.42
CA ARG A 57 -9.47 5.89 -23.82
C ARG A 57 -8.26 6.62 -24.41
N ASN A 58 -7.39 7.18 -23.57
CA ASN A 58 -6.29 8.06 -24.00
C ASN A 58 -4.95 7.34 -24.26
N SER A 59 -4.76 6.08 -23.80
CA SER A 59 -3.48 5.36 -24.02
C SER A 59 -3.40 4.64 -25.37
N VAL A 60 -4.51 4.12 -25.89
CA VAL A 60 -4.51 3.28 -27.11
C VAL A 60 -4.27 4.12 -28.39
N LYS A 61 -4.70 5.38 -28.42
CA LYS A 61 -4.42 6.28 -29.57
C LYS A 61 -2.95 6.73 -29.62
N LYS A 62 -2.28 6.87 -28.47
CA LYS A 62 -0.86 7.26 -28.40
C LYS A 62 0.05 6.11 -28.86
N LEU A 63 -0.24 4.89 -28.42
CA LEU A 63 0.51 3.69 -28.82
C LEU A 63 0.43 3.41 -30.33
N ARG A 64 -0.72 3.69 -30.97
CA ARG A 64 -0.90 3.48 -32.42
C ARG A 64 -0.14 4.51 -33.27
N LYS A 65 0.00 5.75 -32.77
CA LYS A 65 0.78 6.81 -33.42
C LYS A 65 2.29 6.55 -33.32
N ASP A 66 2.75 6.05 -32.18
CA ASP A 66 4.17 5.70 -31.97
C ASP A 66 4.60 4.47 -32.79
N ARG A 67 3.68 3.50 -33.01
CA ARG A 67 3.95 2.35 -33.88
C ARG A 67 4.11 2.74 -35.36
N GLN A 68 3.23 3.61 -35.86
CA GLN A 68 3.34 4.12 -37.24
C GLN A 68 4.56 5.04 -37.44
N ALA A 69 4.95 5.81 -36.42
CA ALA A 69 6.18 6.60 -36.48
C ALA A 69 7.43 5.72 -36.51
N ARG A 70 7.45 4.61 -35.75
CA ARG A 70 8.54 3.62 -35.80
C ARG A 70 8.64 2.92 -37.15
N GLU A 71 7.52 2.45 -37.71
CA GLU A 71 7.51 1.76 -39.02
C GLU A 71 7.98 2.68 -40.16
N ASN A 72 7.59 3.97 -40.14
CA ASN A 72 8.05 4.94 -41.14
C ASN A 72 9.54 5.29 -41.02
N LEU A 73 10.10 5.25 -39.80
CA LEU A 73 11.52 5.47 -39.56
C LEU A 73 12.36 4.25 -40.00
N THR A 74 11.90 3.03 -39.73
CA THR A 74 12.57 1.80 -40.16
C THR A 74 12.59 1.65 -41.70
N LEU A 75 11.57 2.17 -42.40
CA LEU A 75 11.49 2.12 -43.85
C LEU A 75 12.38 3.17 -44.56
N GLN A 76 12.73 4.27 -43.87
CA GLN A 76 13.70 5.26 -44.37
C GLN A 76 15.14 4.82 -44.13
N THR A 77 15.44 4.16 -43.02
CA THR A 77 16.80 3.70 -42.71
C THR A 77 17.29 2.60 -43.68
N ASN A 78 16.39 1.77 -44.20
CA ASN A 78 16.75 0.73 -45.18
C ASN A 78 16.92 1.23 -46.63
N LYS A 79 16.85 2.55 -46.88
CA LYS A 79 17.03 3.13 -48.23
C LYS A 79 18.38 3.81 -48.47
N ILE A 80 19.28 3.85 -47.50
CA ILE A 80 20.57 4.56 -47.64
C ILE A 80 21.75 3.58 -47.45
N ALA A 81 22.08 2.94 -48.58
CA ALA A 81 23.39 2.41 -49.06
C ALA A 81 24.01 1.13 -48.43
N PRO A 82 24.91 0.40 -49.14
CA PRO A 82 25.41 0.58 -50.53
C PRO A 82 25.33 -0.68 -51.45
N ASN A 83 25.39 -0.46 -52.77
CA ASN A 83 25.73 -1.49 -53.78
C ASN A 83 27.21 -1.36 -54.16
N GLU A 84 27.87 -2.50 -54.32
CA GLU A 84 29.19 -2.69 -54.96
C GLU A 84 29.09 -2.52 -56.50
N ASP A 85 30.16 -2.08 -57.18
CA ASP A 85 30.86 -2.88 -58.23
C ASP A 85 32.07 -2.17 -58.92
N ASN A 86 33.18 -2.92 -59.02
CA ASN A 86 34.30 -3.02 -59.98
C ASN A 86 35.03 -1.83 -60.67
N GLY A 87 36.38 -1.92 -60.68
CA GLY A 87 37.26 -1.22 -61.63
C GLY A 87 38.77 -1.40 -61.38
N LEU A 88 39.49 -1.91 -62.39
CA LEU A 88 40.85 -2.43 -62.49
C LEU A 88 42.01 -1.38 -62.57
N GLU A 89 43.23 -1.84 -62.23
CA GLU A 89 44.60 -1.44 -62.67
C GLU A 89 45.46 -0.35 -61.95
N ASP A 90 46.53 -0.88 -61.31
CA ASP A 90 47.98 -0.60 -61.45
C ASP A 90 48.70 0.60 -60.79
N ARG A 91 49.91 0.25 -60.29
CA ARG A 91 51.13 1.07 -60.06
C ARG A 91 51.36 1.81 -58.70
N PHE A 92 52.32 1.30 -57.93
CA PHE A 92 53.18 1.97 -56.91
C PHE A 92 54.30 2.82 -57.58
N PRO A 93 55.21 3.54 -56.88
CA PRO A 93 55.28 4.02 -55.47
C PRO A 93 55.69 5.52 -55.33
N SER A 94 55.68 6.10 -54.10
CA SER A 94 56.83 6.87 -53.54
C SER A 94 56.51 7.56 -52.19
N GLU A 95 57.58 7.64 -51.38
CA GLU A 95 57.85 8.37 -50.12
C GLU A 95 57.31 9.82 -50.09
N ASP A 96 57.06 10.52 -48.97
CA ASP A 96 57.96 10.79 -47.85
C ASP A 96 57.25 11.58 -46.71
N ASP A 97 57.82 11.47 -45.50
CA ASP A 97 57.97 12.44 -44.41
C ASP A 97 56.83 13.03 -43.51
N SER A 98 57.04 12.75 -42.21
CA SER A 98 57.11 13.71 -41.06
C SER A 98 55.90 13.97 -40.11
N VAL A 99 56.07 13.42 -38.89
CA VAL A 99 55.83 13.96 -37.52
C VAL A 99 54.37 14.16 -37.00
N PRO A 100 54.06 13.74 -35.74
CA PRO A 100 52.69 13.66 -35.23
C PRO A 100 52.26 14.94 -34.51
N ASP A 101 50.98 15.31 -34.62
CA ASP A 101 50.35 16.29 -33.73
C ASP A 101 49.23 15.65 -32.90
N ASN A 102 49.25 16.03 -31.64
CA ASN A 102 48.63 15.36 -30.51
C ASN A 102 47.44 16.21 -30.08
N ASN A 103 46.20 15.80 -30.36
CA ASN A 103 45.04 16.39 -29.73
C ASN A 103 43.89 15.40 -29.52
N LYS A 104 43.71 15.05 -28.24
CA LYS A 104 42.49 14.54 -27.58
C LYS A 104 41.21 15.16 -28.16
N VAL A 105 40.31 14.33 -28.69
CA VAL A 105 38.85 14.49 -28.50
C VAL A 105 38.22 13.09 -28.45
N SER A 106 37.60 12.79 -27.32
CA SER A 106 36.81 11.59 -27.02
C SER A 106 35.45 11.59 -27.71
N PRO A 107 34.98 10.50 -28.34
CA PRO A 107 33.58 10.37 -28.74
C PRO A 107 32.78 9.76 -27.59
N ILE A 108 32.27 10.63 -26.72
CA ILE A 108 31.04 10.34 -25.96
C ILE A 108 29.93 10.99 -26.79
N ASP A 109 29.02 10.17 -27.32
CA ASP A 109 27.60 10.50 -27.53
C ASP A 109 26.98 9.43 -28.42
N ASN A 110 26.74 8.22 -27.88
CA ASN A 110 25.83 7.25 -28.49
C ASN A 110 25.34 6.20 -27.45
N LEU A 111 24.96 6.66 -26.26
CA LEU A 111 24.28 5.79 -25.28
C LEU A 111 23.17 6.54 -24.52
N ALA A 112 22.32 7.27 -25.26
CA ALA A 112 21.13 7.92 -24.69
C ALA A 112 19.87 7.43 -25.42
N ALA A 113 19.55 6.15 -25.26
CA ALA A 113 18.25 5.59 -25.59
C ALA A 113 17.85 4.50 -24.58
N GLN A 114 18.04 4.79 -23.29
CA GLN A 114 17.38 4.08 -22.19
C GLN A 114 16.32 5.04 -21.66
N GLY A 115 15.06 4.63 -21.66
CA GLY A 115 13.95 5.47 -21.18
C GLY A 115 14.23 5.91 -19.75
N SER A 116 14.48 7.20 -19.55
CA SER A 116 14.78 7.74 -18.23
C SER A 116 13.54 7.60 -17.35
N ILE A 117 13.65 6.81 -16.28
CA ILE A 117 12.73 6.90 -15.17
C ILE A 117 12.92 8.30 -14.59
N THR A 118 11.96 9.20 -14.80
CA THR A 118 12.00 10.55 -14.27
C THR A 118 11.82 10.47 -12.75
N ILE A 119 12.92 10.48 -12.01
CA ILE A 119 12.92 10.53 -10.56
C ILE A 119 12.33 11.89 -10.13
N PRO A 120 11.27 11.92 -9.29
CA PRO A 120 10.67 13.16 -8.85
C PRO A 120 11.62 13.97 -7.97
N SER A 121 11.59 15.30 -8.10
CA SER A 121 12.41 16.19 -7.29
C SER A 121 12.00 16.13 -5.81
N ARG A 122 12.96 16.39 -4.91
CA ARG A 122 12.76 16.41 -3.45
C ARG A 122 11.53 17.24 -3.05
N GLY A 123 11.42 18.46 -3.59
CA GLY A 123 10.31 19.37 -3.32
C GLY A 123 8.97 18.82 -3.78
N ALA A 124 8.93 18.18 -4.95
CA ALA A 124 7.70 17.56 -5.46
C ALA A 124 7.24 16.39 -4.58
N VAL A 125 8.16 15.54 -4.11
CA VAL A 125 7.84 14.43 -3.19
C VAL A 125 7.30 14.95 -1.87
N LEU A 126 8.00 15.91 -1.23
CA LEU A 126 7.59 16.47 0.05
C LEU A 126 6.25 17.21 -0.04
N GLN A 127 6.04 17.99 -1.11
CA GLN A 127 4.77 18.66 -1.35
C GLN A 127 3.64 17.65 -1.56
N ALA A 128 3.84 16.63 -2.39
CA ALA A 128 2.83 15.59 -2.64
C ALA A 128 2.49 14.84 -1.34
N CYS A 129 3.50 14.46 -0.55
CA CYS A 129 3.31 13.83 0.75
C CYS A 129 2.51 14.73 1.71
N THR A 130 2.88 16.00 1.81
CA THR A 130 2.23 16.96 2.73
C THR A 130 0.78 17.21 2.36
N VAL A 131 0.51 17.50 1.08
CA VAL A 131 -0.85 17.75 0.58
C VAL A 131 -1.72 16.51 0.72
N THR A 132 -1.22 15.35 0.29
CA THR A 132 -2.00 14.10 0.35
C THR A 132 -2.30 13.71 1.79
N SER A 133 -1.29 13.75 2.69
CA SER A 133 -1.49 13.45 4.11
C SER A 133 -2.45 14.44 4.77
N GLY A 134 -2.35 15.73 4.44
CA GLY A 134 -3.27 16.75 4.94
C GLY A 134 -4.72 16.49 4.52
N LEU A 135 -4.94 16.13 3.25
CA LEU A 135 -6.27 15.78 2.72
C LEU A 135 -6.83 14.51 3.38
N ILE A 136 -6.00 13.48 3.54
CA ILE A 136 -6.39 12.22 4.20
C ILE A 136 -6.76 12.47 5.67
N ALA A 137 -5.95 13.24 6.40
CA ALA A 137 -6.22 13.61 7.78
C ALA A 137 -7.52 14.41 7.91
N ALA A 138 -7.71 15.43 7.06
CA ALA A 138 -8.93 16.22 7.03
C ALA A 138 -10.16 15.36 6.74
N LEU A 139 -10.08 14.46 5.76
CA LEU A 139 -11.15 13.52 5.44
C LEU A 139 -11.48 12.61 6.63
N GLY A 140 -10.46 12.06 7.30
CA GLY A 140 -10.65 11.23 8.50
C GLY A 140 -11.36 12.00 9.62
N ILE A 141 -10.91 13.23 9.91
CA ILE A 141 -11.54 14.08 10.93
C ILE A 141 -12.98 14.41 10.54
N ILE A 142 -13.25 14.79 9.29
CA ILE A 142 -14.60 15.11 8.82
C ILE A 142 -15.53 13.91 8.94
N ILE A 143 -15.11 12.73 8.47
CA ILE A 143 -15.92 11.51 8.56
C ILE A 143 -16.24 11.20 10.02
N ARG A 144 -15.23 11.25 10.90
CA ARG A 144 -15.41 10.98 12.33
C ARG A 144 -16.36 11.97 13.01
N GLN A 145 -16.26 13.26 12.70
CA GLN A 145 -17.14 14.27 13.31
C GLN A 145 -18.56 14.17 12.77
N VAL A 146 -18.71 14.01 11.45
CA VAL A 146 -20.02 13.89 10.82
C VAL A 146 -20.74 12.60 11.26
N SER A 147 -20.04 11.47 11.38
CA SER A 147 -20.62 10.23 11.90
C SER A 147 -21.10 10.39 13.33
N HIS A 148 -20.30 11.06 14.17
CA HIS A 148 -20.63 11.31 15.56
C HIS A 148 -21.84 12.22 15.74
N THR A 149 -21.86 13.37 15.07
CA THR A 149 -23.00 14.28 15.11
C THR A 149 -24.26 13.61 14.57
N ALA A 150 -24.16 12.90 13.44
CA ALA A 150 -25.31 12.24 12.85
C ALA A 150 -25.91 11.14 13.76
N SER A 151 -25.06 10.39 14.47
CA SER A 151 -25.48 9.40 15.47
C SER A 151 -26.20 10.05 16.66
N ILE A 152 -25.69 11.18 17.17
CA ILE A 152 -26.32 11.94 18.27
C ILE A 152 -27.69 12.50 17.86
N GLU A 153 -27.84 12.95 16.61
CA GLU A 153 -29.10 13.42 16.05
C GLU A 153 -30.11 12.28 15.76
N GLY A 154 -29.77 11.03 16.08
CA GLY A 154 -30.66 9.88 15.95
C GLY A 154 -30.76 9.30 14.53
N LEU A 155 -29.86 9.68 13.62
CA LEU A 155 -29.77 9.02 12.33
C LEU A 155 -29.25 7.58 12.51
N PRO A 156 -29.69 6.62 11.67
CA PRO A 156 -29.31 5.21 11.79
C PRO A 156 -27.89 4.95 11.27
N ILE A 157 -26.91 5.68 11.80
CA ILE A 157 -25.49 5.56 11.49
C ILE A 157 -24.81 4.91 12.69
N LEU A 158 -24.06 3.84 12.43
CA LEU A 158 -23.21 3.23 13.45
C LEU A 158 -22.03 4.16 13.73
N ASP A 159 -21.92 4.66 14.96
CA ASP A 159 -20.78 5.47 15.38
C ASP A 159 -20.22 4.99 16.73
N CYS A 160 -19.14 4.21 16.65
CA CYS A 160 -18.34 3.79 17.82
C CYS A 160 -17.15 4.73 18.07
N SER A 161 -17.20 5.99 17.60
CA SER A 161 -16.05 6.90 17.65
C SER A 161 -15.55 7.14 19.08
N MET A 162 -16.46 7.13 20.06
CA MET A 162 -16.15 7.28 21.48
C MET A 162 -15.35 6.12 22.08
N GLU A 163 -15.39 4.93 21.46
CA GLU A 163 -14.61 3.77 21.90
C GLU A 163 -13.13 3.90 21.52
N VAL A 164 -12.80 4.74 20.55
CA VAL A 164 -11.43 4.95 20.10
C VAL A 164 -10.99 6.37 20.42
N SER A 165 -10.15 6.50 21.46
CA SER A 165 -9.70 7.79 21.98
C SER A 165 -8.31 8.19 21.44
N PHE A 166 -7.85 9.39 21.81
CA PHE A 166 -6.45 9.81 21.68
C PHE A 166 -5.67 9.63 22.99
N GLY A 167 -6.21 8.84 23.94
CA GLY A 167 -5.60 8.59 25.24
C GLY A 167 -4.30 7.80 25.13
N PHE A 168 -3.40 8.01 26.10
CA PHE A 168 -2.13 7.31 26.16
C PHE A 168 -1.86 6.80 27.57
N GLU A 169 -1.52 5.52 27.68
CA GLU A 169 -1.15 4.84 28.91
C GLU A 169 0.22 4.18 28.75
N MET A 170 0.92 3.93 29.86
CA MET A 170 2.31 3.43 29.80
C MET A 170 2.44 2.07 29.12
N TRP A 171 1.45 1.18 29.27
CA TRP A 171 1.46 -0.14 28.64
C TRP A 171 1.30 -0.06 27.10
N HIS A 172 0.82 1.07 26.56
CA HIS A 172 0.81 1.30 25.11
C HIS A 172 2.22 1.28 24.52
N LEU A 173 3.25 1.63 25.29
CA LEU A 173 4.64 1.55 24.82
C LEU A 173 5.06 0.12 24.50
N GLU A 174 4.66 -0.84 25.33
CA GLU A 174 4.94 -2.27 25.11
C GLU A 174 4.26 -2.75 23.82
N LEU A 175 3.00 -2.35 23.63
CA LEU A 175 2.25 -2.70 22.42
C LEU A 175 2.86 -2.07 21.16
N ILE A 176 3.25 -0.80 21.22
CA ILE A 176 3.95 -0.10 20.11
C ILE A 176 5.28 -0.81 19.80
N ALA A 177 6.09 -1.10 20.82
CA ALA A 177 7.37 -1.77 20.65
C ALA A 177 7.20 -3.16 20.01
N GLY A 178 6.23 -3.95 20.52
CA GLY A 178 5.90 -5.27 19.98
C GLY A 178 5.47 -5.21 18.51
N LEU A 179 4.62 -4.25 18.15
CA LEU A 179 4.17 -4.05 16.76
C LEU A 179 5.30 -3.60 15.84
N VAL A 180 6.17 -2.70 16.31
CA VAL A 180 7.35 -2.25 15.55
C VAL A 180 8.29 -3.40 15.27
N ILE A 181 8.64 -4.18 16.29
CA ILE A 181 9.51 -5.36 16.12
C ILE A 181 8.85 -6.36 15.16
N MET A 182 7.59 -6.71 15.39
CA MET A 182 6.88 -7.70 14.57
C MET A 182 6.78 -7.26 13.10
N VAL A 183 6.31 -6.04 12.82
CA VAL A 183 6.16 -5.56 11.44
C VAL A 183 7.51 -5.42 10.75
N SER A 184 8.53 -4.90 11.46
CA SER A 184 9.88 -4.76 10.89
C SER A 184 10.52 -6.12 10.59
N SER A 185 10.42 -7.10 11.49
CA SER A 185 10.93 -8.46 11.29
C SER A 185 10.20 -9.18 10.17
N CYS A 186 8.87 -9.10 10.12
CA CYS A 186 8.08 -9.67 9.02
C CYS A 186 8.46 -9.02 7.68
N ARG A 187 8.59 -7.69 7.62
CA ARG A 187 9.02 -6.99 6.41
C ARG A 187 10.40 -7.48 5.95
N PHE A 188 11.37 -7.54 6.87
CA PHE A 188 12.71 -8.03 6.56
C PHE A 188 12.68 -9.46 5.98
N PHE A 189 11.91 -10.36 6.60
CA PHE A 189 11.76 -11.73 6.11
C PHE A 189 11.13 -11.78 4.72
N LEU A 190 10.07 -11.01 4.47
CA LEU A 190 9.39 -10.97 3.17
C LEU A 190 10.29 -10.38 2.07
N LEU A 191 11.11 -9.36 2.38
CA LEU A 191 12.09 -8.82 1.44
C LEU A 191 13.13 -9.86 1.00
N LYS A 192 13.40 -10.89 1.81
CA LYS A 192 14.36 -11.97 1.49
C LYS A 192 13.72 -13.17 0.80
N THR A 193 12.45 -13.44 1.08
CA THR A 193 11.79 -14.70 0.68
C THR A 193 10.76 -14.52 -0.42
N TRP A 194 10.23 -13.32 -0.64
CA TRP A 194 9.19 -13.05 -1.62
C TRP A 194 9.65 -12.02 -2.67
N PRO A 195 10.15 -12.48 -3.84
CA PRO A 195 10.69 -11.59 -4.89
C PRO A 195 9.72 -10.52 -5.36
N ASP A 196 8.44 -10.85 -5.58
CA ASP A 196 7.45 -9.86 -6.01
C ASP A 196 7.21 -8.77 -4.97
N PHE A 197 7.29 -9.10 -3.68
CA PHE A 197 7.20 -8.11 -2.61
C PHE A 197 8.45 -7.23 -2.58
N ALA A 198 9.64 -7.83 -2.70
CA ALA A 198 10.90 -7.12 -2.72
C ALA A 198 10.96 -6.11 -3.88
N GLU A 199 10.66 -6.53 -5.11
CA GLU A 199 10.63 -5.66 -6.30
C GLU A 199 9.58 -4.54 -6.13
N SER A 200 8.40 -4.88 -5.63
CA SER A 200 7.35 -3.89 -5.41
C SER A 200 7.69 -2.88 -4.30
N SER A 201 8.38 -3.32 -3.24
CA SER A 201 8.86 -2.42 -2.19
C SER A 201 10.00 -1.54 -2.69
N GLU A 202 10.87 -2.08 -3.54
CA GLU A 202 11.98 -1.34 -4.14
C GLU A 202 11.45 -0.24 -5.06
N ALA A 203 10.52 -0.56 -5.97
CA ALA A 203 9.92 0.43 -6.86
C ALA A 203 9.24 1.58 -6.09
N ALA A 204 8.49 1.27 -5.03
CA ALA A 204 7.84 2.27 -4.18
C ALA A 204 8.87 3.14 -3.44
N ASN A 205 9.90 2.53 -2.86
CA ASN A 205 10.95 3.24 -2.14
C ASN A 205 11.80 4.10 -3.09
N GLN A 206 12.15 3.63 -4.28
CA GLN A 206 12.86 4.42 -5.28
C GLN A 206 12.07 5.66 -5.70
N GLN A 207 10.75 5.54 -5.87
CA GLN A 207 9.92 6.68 -6.25
C GLN A 207 9.87 7.76 -5.16
N VAL A 208 9.83 7.38 -3.89
CA VAL A 208 9.61 8.31 -2.77
C VAL A 208 10.92 8.75 -2.13
N LEU A 209 11.88 7.86 -1.92
CA LEU A 209 13.02 8.06 -1.02
C LEU A 209 14.33 8.44 -1.73
N SER A 210 14.43 8.22 -3.05
CA SER A 210 15.69 8.43 -3.80
C SER A 210 16.15 9.88 -3.83
N SER A 211 15.23 10.85 -3.90
CA SER A 211 15.54 12.28 -3.95
C SER A 211 15.62 12.96 -2.58
N LEU A 212 15.39 12.20 -1.50
CA LEU A 212 15.23 12.74 -0.14
C LEU A 212 16.53 12.73 0.67
N GLN A 213 16.68 13.75 1.51
CA GLN A 213 17.73 13.81 2.52
C GLN A 213 17.32 12.99 3.76
N PRO A 214 18.28 12.56 4.62
CA PRO A 214 17.95 11.72 5.78
C PRO A 214 16.92 12.32 6.73
N LEU A 215 16.93 13.64 6.93
CA LEU A 215 15.95 14.32 7.79
C LEU A 215 14.54 14.32 7.19
N ASP A 216 14.41 14.26 5.87
CA ASP A 216 13.11 14.22 5.18
C ASP A 216 12.36 12.91 5.46
N TYR A 217 13.07 11.85 5.86
CA TYR A 217 12.48 10.54 6.14
C TYR A 217 11.53 10.63 7.33
N MET A 218 11.77 11.54 8.27
CA MET A 218 10.84 11.83 9.37
C MET A 218 9.51 12.34 8.82
N VAL A 219 9.55 13.27 7.86
CA VAL A 219 8.36 13.87 7.28
C VAL A 219 7.54 12.82 6.52
N VAL A 220 8.18 12.07 5.63
CA VAL A 220 7.50 11.05 4.80
C VAL A 220 7.14 9.77 5.56
N ALA A 221 7.64 9.58 6.79
CA ALA A 221 7.22 8.48 7.65
C ALA A 221 6.05 8.87 8.55
N PHE A 222 6.13 10.02 9.22
CA PHE A 222 5.16 10.43 10.23
C PHE A 222 3.88 11.02 9.65
N LEU A 223 3.97 11.83 8.58
CA LEU A 223 2.77 12.42 7.97
C LEU A 223 1.78 11.36 7.47
N PRO A 224 2.17 10.39 6.62
CA PRO A 224 1.26 9.32 6.22
C PRO A 224 0.89 8.43 7.40
N GLY A 225 1.85 8.08 8.27
CA GLY A 225 1.59 7.23 9.45
C GLY A 225 0.55 7.81 10.42
N ILE A 226 0.44 9.14 10.54
CA ILE A 226 -0.59 9.78 11.36
C ILE A 226 -1.89 9.96 10.56
N SER A 227 -1.79 10.51 9.35
CA SER A 227 -2.97 10.87 8.55
C SER A 227 -3.79 9.64 8.13
N GLU A 228 -3.13 8.57 7.70
CA GLU A 228 -3.81 7.34 7.31
C GLU A 228 -4.52 6.72 8.51
N GLU A 229 -3.89 6.68 9.68
CA GLU A 229 -4.53 6.12 10.88
C GLU A 229 -5.72 6.96 11.37
N LEU A 230 -5.68 8.29 11.20
CA LEU A 230 -6.86 9.14 11.42
C LEU A 230 -8.05 8.72 10.54
N LEU A 231 -7.79 8.41 9.26
CA LEU A 231 -8.83 7.97 8.34
C LEU A 231 -9.29 6.54 8.63
N PHE A 232 -8.38 5.57 8.62
CA PHE A 232 -8.73 4.15 8.66
C PHE A 232 -9.16 3.71 10.06
N ARG A 233 -8.43 4.10 11.10
CA ARG A 233 -8.67 3.64 12.48
C ARG A 233 -9.50 4.66 13.27
N GLY A 234 -9.32 5.94 12.97
CA GLY A 234 -10.06 7.02 13.62
C GLY A 234 -11.46 7.25 13.09
N ALA A 235 -11.71 6.95 11.81
CA ALA A 235 -13.00 7.21 11.16
C ALA A 235 -13.66 5.94 10.63
N LEU A 236 -13.02 5.23 9.70
CA LEU A 236 -13.64 4.09 9.01
C LEU A 236 -13.91 2.90 9.93
N LEU A 237 -12.96 2.52 10.79
CA LEU A 237 -13.16 1.42 11.72
C LEU A 237 -14.34 1.67 12.69
N PRO A 238 -14.44 2.82 13.39
CA PRO A 238 -15.61 3.15 14.20
C PRO A 238 -16.92 3.21 13.40
N LEU A 239 -16.88 3.69 12.15
CA LEU A 239 -18.05 3.78 11.28
C LEU A 239 -18.60 2.40 10.87
N PHE A 240 -17.73 1.42 10.68
CA PHE A 240 -18.13 0.02 10.47
C PHE A 240 -18.31 -0.76 11.79
N GLY A 241 -18.04 -0.13 12.93
CA GLY A 241 -18.06 -0.73 14.27
C GLY A 241 -16.71 -1.32 14.68
N VAL A 242 -16.39 -1.23 15.98
CA VAL A 242 -15.11 -1.66 16.56
C VAL A 242 -15.15 -3.16 16.83
N ASN A 243 -15.05 -3.97 15.77
CA ASN A 243 -15.06 -5.43 15.85
C ASN A 243 -14.13 -6.07 14.82
N TRP A 244 -13.88 -7.37 14.98
CA TRP A 244 -12.97 -8.12 14.12
C TRP A 244 -13.37 -8.15 12.65
N LYS A 245 -14.66 -8.17 12.32
CA LYS A 245 -15.12 -8.15 10.92
C LYS A 245 -14.76 -6.82 10.26
N SER A 246 -14.99 -5.72 10.96
CA SER A 246 -14.67 -4.38 10.50
C SER A 246 -13.18 -4.16 10.36
N VAL A 247 -12.35 -4.74 11.25
CA VAL A 247 -10.88 -4.76 11.09
C VAL A 247 -10.49 -5.37 9.75
N PHE A 248 -11.02 -6.54 9.39
CA PHE A 248 -10.70 -7.16 8.10
C PHE A 248 -11.19 -6.35 6.91
N VAL A 249 -12.38 -5.75 6.99
CA VAL A 249 -12.92 -4.90 5.90
C VAL A 249 -12.07 -3.65 5.70
N VAL A 250 -11.78 -2.91 6.77
CA VAL A 250 -10.95 -1.69 6.70
C VAL A 250 -9.53 -2.02 6.27
N ALA A 251 -8.94 -3.11 6.76
CA ALA A 251 -7.63 -3.58 6.33
C ALA A 251 -7.59 -3.94 4.83
N ALA A 252 -8.64 -4.59 4.31
CA ALA A 252 -8.73 -4.90 2.89
C ALA A 252 -8.84 -3.63 2.03
N ILE A 253 -9.63 -2.64 2.45
CA ILE A 253 -9.71 -1.33 1.77
C ILE A 253 -8.32 -0.65 1.78
N PHE A 254 -7.65 -0.64 2.94
CA PHE A 254 -6.30 -0.11 3.09
C PHE A 254 -5.32 -0.78 2.11
N GLY A 255 -5.32 -2.11 2.05
CA GLY A 255 -4.46 -2.86 1.14
C GLY A 255 -4.74 -2.59 -0.33
N VAL A 256 -6.00 -2.53 -0.74
CA VAL A 256 -6.39 -2.20 -2.12
C VAL A 256 -5.92 -0.80 -2.53
N LEU A 257 -6.00 0.18 -1.63
CA LEU A 257 -5.52 1.54 -1.88
C LEU A 257 -3.99 1.64 -2.02
N HIS A 258 -3.27 0.60 -1.60
CA HIS A 258 -1.82 0.49 -1.79
C HIS A 258 -1.43 -0.13 -3.15
N LEU A 259 -2.40 -0.41 -4.03
CA LEU A 259 -2.10 -0.76 -5.43
C LEU A 259 -1.75 0.48 -6.25
N GLY A 260 -0.89 0.31 -7.27
CA GLY A 260 -0.51 1.37 -8.21
C GLY A 260 0.79 2.08 -7.84
N GLY A 261 1.29 2.93 -8.76
CA GLY A 261 2.60 3.59 -8.61
C GLY A 261 3.76 2.60 -8.53
N GLY A 262 3.75 1.57 -9.39
CA GLY A 262 4.74 0.48 -9.36
C GLY A 262 4.47 -0.62 -8.32
N ARG A 263 3.47 -0.44 -7.44
CA ARG A 263 3.13 -1.45 -6.42
C ARG A 263 2.26 -2.59 -6.97
N LYS A 264 2.70 -3.83 -6.75
CA LYS A 264 2.03 -5.08 -7.16
C LYS A 264 1.06 -5.58 -6.08
N TYR A 265 0.33 -6.66 -6.39
CA TYR A 265 -0.56 -7.34 -5.43
C TYR A 265 0.15 -7.81 -4.15
N SER A 266 1.43 -8.18 -4.24
CA SER A 266 2.27 -8.54 -3.08
C SER A 266 2.30 -7.43 -2.04
N PHE A 267 2.43 -6.17 -2.47
CA PHE A 267 2.43 -5.01 -1.60
C PHE A 267 1.04 -4.76 -1.00
N ALA A 268 -0.04 -4.95 -1.76
CA ALA A 268 -1.40 -4.84 -1.24
C ALA A 268 -1.72 -5.91 -0.19
N ILE A 269 -1.23 -7.14 -0.37
CA ILE A 269 -1.37 -8.22 0.62
C ILE A 269 -0.61 -7.85 1.89
N TRP A 270 0.62 -7.36 1.77
CA TRP A 270 1.40 -6.88 2.91
C TRP A 270 0.71 -5.72 3.64
N ALA A 271 0.24 -4.71 2.90
CA ALA A 271 -0.49 -3.58 3.47
C ALA A 271 -1.78 -4.03 4.16
N THR A 272 -2.50 -5.03 3.62
CA THR A 272 -3.67 -5.64 4.28
C THR A 272 -3.29 -6.30 5.60
N PHE A 273 -2.19 -7.07 5.63
CA PHE A 273 -1.71 -7.72 6.86
C PHE A 273 -1.36 -6.71 7.95
N VAL A 274 -0.56 -5.69 7.62
CA VAL A 274 -0.26 -4.58 8.54
C VAL A 274 -1.55 -3.83 8.93
N GLY A 275 -2.47 -3.72 7.96
CA GLY A 275 -3.85 -3.28 8.10
C GLY A 275 -4.55 -3.89 9.32
N VAL A 276 -4.55 -5.23 9.35
CA VAL A 276 -5.15 -6.04 10.42
C VAL A 276 -4.43 -5.83 11.74
N LEU A 277 -3.08 -5.81 11.75
CA LEU A 277 -2.31 -5.62 12.97
C LEU A 277 -2.60 -4.29 13.67
N TYR A 278 -2.63 -3.19 12.93
CA TYR A 278 -2.95 -1.88 13.51
C TYR A 278 -4.45 -1.75 13.85
N GLY A 279 -5.33 -2.43 13.12
CA GLY A 279 -6.74 -2.55 13.50
C GLY A 279 -6.91 -3.28 14.84
N TYR A 280 -6.23 -4.41 15.03
CA TYR A 280 -6.18 -5.11 16.30
C TYR A 280 -5.62 -4.22 17.41
N ALA A 281 -4.50 -3.54 17.17
CA ALA A 281 -3.88 -2.64 18.13
C ALA A 281 -4.85 -1.53 18.59
N THR A 282 -5.64 -0.99 17.66
CA THR A 282 -6.68 0.01 17.95
C THR A 282 -7.75 -0.55 18.88
N ILE A 283 -8.26 -1.77 18.62
CA ILE A 283 -9.25 -2.42 19.49
C ILE A 283 -8.66 -2.72 20.86
N ALA A 284 -7.46 -3.30 20.89
CA ALA A 284 -6.81 -3.73 22.13
C ALA A 284 -6.50 -2.54 23.06
N SER A 285 -6.05 -1.42 22.50
CA SER A 285 -5.67 -0.21 23.26
C SER A 285 -6.77 0.81 23.43
N SER A 286 -7.86 0.74 22.65
CA SER A 286 -8.87 1.81 22.58
C SER A 286 -8.24 3.19 22.30
N SER A 287 -7.09 3.21 21.60
CA SER A 287 -6.27 4.40 21.35
C SER A 287 -5.79 4.45 19.90
N LEU A 288 -5.91 5.63 19.29
CA LEU A 288 -5.33 5.93 17.97
C LEU A 288 -3.81 6.17 18.02
N ILE A 289 -3.27 6.53 19.18
CA ILE A 289 -1.84 6.85 19.29
C ILE A 289 -0.99 5.60 19.05
N VAL A 290 -1.47 4.43 19.48
CA VAL A 290 -0.79 3.14 19.30
C VAL A 290 -0.56 2.81 17.81
N PRO A 291 -1.60 2.71 16.97
CA PRO A 291 -1.42 2.44 15.55
C PRO A 291 -0.67 3.58 14.83
N MET A 292 -0.89 4.86 15.18
CA MET A 292 -0.15 5.99 14.59
C MET A 292 1.35 5.90 14.82
N ALA A 293 1.77 5.73 16.07
CA ALA A 293 3.18 5.62 16.44
C ALA A 293 3.80 4.38 15.81
N SER A 294 3.10 3.24 15.87
CA SER A 294 3.57 1.99 15.27
C SER A 294 3.78 2.14 13.77
N HIS A 295 2.82 2.73 13.05
CA HIS A 295 2.90 2.95 11.61
C HIS A 295 4.04 3.90 11.25
N ALA A 296 4.10 5.08 11.87
CA ALA A 296 5.14 6.07 11.60
C ALA A 296 6.56 5.51 11.86
N ILE A 297 6.76 4.80 12.97
CA ILE A 297 8.06 4.22 13.32
C ILE A 297 8.44 3.11 12.35
N ASN A 298 7.50 2.23 11.96
CA ASN A 298 7.78 1.19 10.97
C ASN A 298 8.13 1.77 9.59
N ASN A 299 7.48 2.86 9.17
CA ASN A 299 7.82 3.56 7.93
C ASN A 299 9.22 4.17 8.01
N LEU A 300 9.58 4.78 9.15
CA LEU A 300 10.90 5.34 9.38
C LEU A 300 11.99 4.27 9.32
N ILE A 301 11.83 3.17 10.07
CA ILE A 301 12.75 2.03 10.05
C ILE A 301 12.87 1.47 8.63
N GLY A 302 11.73 1.36 7.93
CA GLY A 302 11.69 0.84 6.57
C GLY A 302 12.48 1.71 5.58
N GLY A 303 12.35 3.03 5.69
CA GLY A 303 13.10 3.99 4.88
C GLY A 303 14.59 3.99 5.22
N ILE A 304 14.94 4.06 6.51
CA ILE A 304 16.34 4.02 6.96
C ILE A 304 17.03 2.73 6.50
N SER A 305 16.39 1.58 6.70
CA SER A 305 16.92 0.27 6.25
C SER A 305 17.15 0.25 4.75
N TRP A 306 16.20 0.75 3.95
CA TRP A 306 16.34 0.85 2.50
C TRP A 306 17.52 1.73 2.09
N ARG A 307 17.71 2.87 2.75
CA ARG A 307 18.84 3.77 2.45
C ARG A 307 20.20 3.13 2.71
N TYR A 308 20.34 2.38 3.81
CA TYR A 308 21.57 1.68 4.13
C TYR A 308 21.88 0.57 3.12
N THR A 309 20.89 -0.23 2.74
CA THR A 309 21.07 -1.28 1.73
C THR A 309 21.41 -0.69 0.35
N SER A 310 20.77 0.41 -0.03
CA SER A 310 21.04 1.07 -1.32
C SER A 310 22.47 1.60 -1.40
N LYS A 311 22.98 2.24 -0.34
CA LYS A 311 24.38 2.70 -0.28
C LYS A 311 25.41 1.58 -0.32
N SER A 312 25.07 0.39 0.17
CA SER A 312 26.00 -0.76 0.15
C SER A 312 26.13 -1.41 -1.22
N LEU A 313 25.24 -1.08 -2.16
CA LEU A 313 25.22 -1.60 -3.52
C LEU A 313 25.82 -0.62 -4.55
N GLU A 314 26.10 0.62 -4.12
CA GLU A 314 26.84 1.65 -4.86
C GLU A 314 28.34 1.54 -4.57
#